data_AF-G6E7K1-F1
#
_entry.id   AF-G6E7K1-F1
#
_cell.length_a   1.000
_cell.length_b   1.000
_cell.length_c   1.000
_cell.angle_alpha   90.00
_cell.angle_beta   90.00
_cell.angle_gamma   90.00
#
_symmetry.space_group_name_H-M   'P 1'
#
loop_
_entity.id
_entity.type
_entity.pdbx_description
1 polymer ?
#
loop_
_entity_poly.entity_id
_entity_poly.type
_entity_poly.pdbx_seq_one_letter_code
_entity_poly.pdbx_strand_id
1 'polypeptide(L)' 'MRRAILLVGFALTACASEGDKAAEDYEFAKSSPSTNIQDMCDAATRAREAYVRDHDTENVSRWSGIASMDCNRAAMYRR' A
#
# COMPACT_ATOMS: atom_id res chain seq x y z
N MET A 1 -10.04 -50.37 -10.58
CA MET A 1 -10.49 -49.07 -11.13
C MET A 1 -10.54 -48.04 -10.02
N ARG A 2 -9.52 -47.20 -9.86
CA ARG A 2 -9.52 -46.11 -8.86
C ARG A 2 -9.51 -44.80 -9.61
N ARG A 3 -10.65 -44.10 -9.63
CA ARG A 3 -10.76 -42.72 -10.11
C ARG A 3 -10.34 -41.81 -8.96
N ALA A 4 -9.11 -41.32 -9.00
CA ALA A 4 -8.69 -40.19 -8.20
C ALA A 4 -9.13 -38.92 -8.94
N ILE A 5 -10.24 -38.32 -8.50
CA ILE A 5 -10.59 -36.96 -8.88
C ILE A 5 -9.74 -36.05 -7.98
N LEU A 6 -8.56 -35.67 -8.49
CA LEU A 6 -7.77 -34.61 -7.87
C LEU A 6 -8.48 -33.29 -8.21
N LEU A 7 -9.17 -32.76 -7.19
CA LEU A 7 -9.65 -31.39 -7.17
C LEU A 7 -8.45 -30.48 -7.41
N VAL A 8 -8.38 -29.88 -8.59
CA VAL A 8 -7.48 -28.75 -8.86
C VAL A 8 -8.04 -27.58 -8.08
N GLY A 9 -7.70 -27.53 -6.79
CA GLY A 9 -7.87 -26.36 -5.97
C GLY A 9 -6.99 -25.27 -6.56
N PHE A 10 -7.58 -24.42 -7.40
CA PHE A 10 -7.03 -23.11 -7.72
C PHE A 10 -6.90 -22.34 -6.41
N ALA A 11 -5.79 -22.52 -5.71
CA ALA A 11 -5.32 -21.53 -4.77
C ALA A 11 -4.95 -20.31 -5.62
N LEU A 12 -5.93 -19.43 -5.89
CA LEU A 12 -5.63 -18.02 -6.10
C LEU A 12 -4.99 -17.55 -4.80
N THR A 13 -3.68 -17.77 -4.67
CA THR A 13 -2.87 -16.99 -3.78
C THR A 13 -3.00 -15.58 -4.34
N ALA A 14 -3.86 -14.78 -3.73
CA ALA A 14 -3.84 -13.33 -3.92
C ALA A 14 -2.43 -12.92 -3.51
N CYS A 15 -1.54 -12.81 -4.49
CA CYS A 15 -0.24 -12.21 -4.30
C CYS A 15 -0.55 -10.73 -4.10
N ALA A 16 -0.94 -10.36 -2.88
CA ALA A 16 -1.02 -8.97 -2.51
C ALA A 16 0.38 -8.41 -2.75
N SER A 17 0.48 -7.51 -3.72
CA SER A 17 1.71 -6.80 -4.05
C SER A 17 2.26 -6.17 -2.76
N GLU A 18 3.58 -6.07 -2.64
CA GLU A 18 4.18 -5.33 -1.51
C GLU A 18 3.63 -3.89 -1.45
N GLY A 19 3.25 -3.32 -2.61
CA GLY A 19 2.60 -2.03 -2.75
C GLY A 19 1.22 -1.99 -2.11
N ASP A 20 0.40 -3.02 -2.31
CA ASP A 20 -0.96 -3.09 -1.76
C ASP A 20 -0.97 -3.15 -0.23
N LYS A 21 -0.02 -3.89 0.36
CA LYS A 21 0.12 -3.93 1.83
C LYS A 21 0.58 -2.59 2.39
N ALA A 22 1.58 -1.98 1.77
CA ALA A 22 2.06 -0.67 2.19
C ALA A 22 1.03 0.45 1.98
N ALA A 23 0.15 0.31 0.98
CA ALA A 23 -1.01 1.15 0.79
C ALA A 23 -2.04 1.02 1.92
N GLU A 24 -2.34 -0.21 2.34
CA GLU A 24 -3.23 -0.48 3.46
C GLU A 24 -2.67 0.09 4.77
N ASP A 25 -1.36 -0.07 5.00
CA ASP A 25 -0.64 0.53 6.13
C ASP A 25 -0.77 2.07 6.13
N TYR A 26 -0.70 2.70 4.96
CA TYR A 26 -0.89 4.14 4.83
C TYR A 26 -2.32 4.59 5.16
N GLU A 27 -3.33 3.91 4.63
CA GLU A 27 -4.74 4.24 4.91
C GLU A 27 -5.08 4.03 6.39
N PHE A 28 -4.48 3.01 7.01
CA PHE A 28 -4.54 2.80 8.46
C PHE A 28 -3.83 3.94 9.23
N ALA A 29 -2.62 4.32 8.82
CA ALA A 29 -1.87 5.42 9.40
C ALA A 29 -2.64 6.74 9.32
N LYS A 30 -3.27 7.03 8.18
CA LYS A 30 -4.08 8.23 7.94
C LYS A 30 -5.37 8.27 8.76
N SER A 31 -6.02 7.12 8.93
CA SER A 31 -7.27 7.02 9.70
C SER A 31 -7.05 7.03 11.22
N SER A 32 -5.82 6.73 11.67
CA SER A 32 -5.47 6.76 13.09
C SER A 32 -5.05 8.18 13.55
N PRO A 33 -5.79 8.82 14.47
CA PRO A 33 -5.51 10.17 14.94
C PRO A 33 -4.25 10.28 15.80
N SER A 34 -3.64 9.16 16.20
CA SER A 34 -2.40 9.11 16.97
C SER A 34 -1.14 8.93 16.10
N THR A 35 -1.29 8.68 14.81
CA THR A 35 -0.14 8.45 13.93
C THR A 35 0.63 9.74 13.73
N ASN A 36 1.96 9.66 13.90
CA ASN A 36 2.81 10.80 13.60
C ASN A 36 2.79 11.04 12.08
N ILE A 37 2.83 12.30 11.70
CA ILE A 37 2.89 12.74 10.30
C ILE A 37 4.06 12.05 9.58
N GLN A 38 5.19 11.93 10.28
CA GLN A 38 6.38 11.25 9.79
C GLN A 38 6.09 9.79 9.39
N ASP A 39 5.40 9.04 10.26
CA ASP A 39 5.07 7.62 10.03
C ASP A 39 4.12 7.45 8.84
N MET A 40 3.15 8.36 8.70
CA MET A 40 2.24 8.42 7.55
C MET A 40 3.01 8.70 6.25
N CYS A 41 3.94 9.65 6.26
CA CYS A 41 4.79 9.97 5.10
C CYS A 41 5.71 8.81 4.69
N ASP A 42 6.28 8.13 5.68
CA ASP A 42 7.16 6.98 5.47
C ASP A 42 6.38 5.77 4.95
N ALA A 43 5.12 5.58 5.37
CA ALA A 43 4.22 4.57 4.81
C ALA A 43 3.88 4.87 3.33
N ALA A 44 3.54 6.11 3.00
CA ALA A 44 3.23 6.51 1.63
C ALA A 44 4.43 6.34 0.68
N THR A 45 5.63 6.67 1.17
CA THR A 45 6.89 6.52 0.42
C THR A 45 7.20 5.05 0.18
N ARG A 46 7.02 4.19 1.19
CA ARG A 46 7.18 2.74 1.05
C ARG A 46 6.19 2.13 0.06
N ALA A 47 4.93 2.56 0.09
CA ALA A 47 3.92 2.13 -0.88
C ALA A 47 4.36 2.48 -2.30
N ARG A 48 4.77 3.74 -2.52
CA ARG A 48 5.31 4.20 -3.81
C ARG A 48 6.50 3.34 -4.27
N GLU A 49 7.50 3.13 -3.42
CA GLU A 49 8.67 2.33 -3.78
C GLU A 49 8.32 0.89 -4.14
N ALA A 50 7.39 0.28 -3.43
CA ALA A 50 6.91 -1.06 -3.71
C ALA A 50 6.15 -1.13 -5.06
N TYR A 51 5.27 -0.16 -5.36
CA TYR A 51 4.63 -0.09 -6.68
C TYR A 51 5.62 0.22 -7.82
N VAL A 52 6.70 0.97 -7.56
CA VAL A 52 7.79 1.17 -8.54
C VAL A 52 8.47 -0.17 -8.84
N ARG A 53 8.75 -0.98 -7.82
CA ARG A 53 9.35 -2.32 -7.99
C ARG A 53 8.43 -3.27 -8.75
N ASP A 54 7.13 -3.19 -8.49
CA ASP A 54 6.12 -4.04 -9.15
C ASP A 54 5.74 -3.54 -10.56
N HIS A 55 6.40 -2.50 -11.07
CA HIS A 55 6.12 -1.84 -12.36
C HIS A 55 4.68 -1.27 -12.49
N ASP A 56 3.98 -1.07 -11.37
CA ASP A 56 2.64 -0.49 -11.34
C ASP A 56 2.70 1.04 -11.32
N THR A 57 2.98 1.61 -12.48
CA THR A 57 3.18 3.06 -12.64
C THR A 57 1.92 3.90 -12.39
N GLU A 58 0.73 3.30 -12.51
CA GLU A 58 -0.55 3.95 -12.24
C GLU A 58 -0.66 4.26 -10.74
N ASN A 59 -0.37 3.25 -9.90
CA ASN A 59 -0.37 3.43 -8.46
C ASN A 59 0.81 4.28 -7.99
N VAL A 60 2.01 4.18 -8.59
CA VAL A 60 3.15 5.05 -8.25
C VAL A 60 2.80 6.54 -8.32
N SER A 61 2.06 6.94 -9.35
CA SER A 61 1.66 8.34 -9.55
C SER A 61 0.66 8.79 -8.49
N ARG A 62 -0.32 7.95 -8.18
CA ARG A 62 -1.29 8.16 -7.10
C ARG A 62 -0.59 8.32 -5.74
N TRP A 63 0.30 7.41 -5.39
CA TRP A 63 1.02 7.41 -4.10
C TRP A 63 2.01 8.57 -3.97
N SER A 64 2.64 8.99 -5.07
CA SER A 64 3.51 10.18 -5.08
C SER A 64 2.74 11.48 -4.79
N GLY A 65 1.53 11.59 -5.35
CA GLY A 65 0.65 12.74 -5.11
C GLY A 65 0.09 12.77 -3.68
N ILE A 66 -0.32 11.60 -3.18
CA ILE A 66 -0.84 11.43 -1.81
C ILE A 66 0.24 11.75 -0.78
N ALA A 67 1.44 11.14 -0.90
CA ALA A 67 2.56 11.39 0.00
C ALA A 67 2.90 12.89 0.05
N SER A 68 3.04 13.54 -1.11
CA SER A 68 3.45 14.95 -1.15
C SER A 68 2.40 15.90 -0.58
N MET A 69 1.10 15.62 -0.80
CA MET A 69 0.02 16.52 -0.39
C MET A 69 -0.35 16.34 1.08
N ASP A 70 -0.53 15.09 1.54
CA ASP A 70 -0.93 14.81 2.92
C ASP A 70 0.22 15.16 3.89
N CYS A 71 1.49 14.95 3.52
CA CYS A 71 2.64 15.39 4.31
C CYS A 71 2.78 16.91 4.40
N ASN A 72 2.62 17.63 3.27
CA ASN A 72 2.65 19.10 3.28
C ASN A 72 1.49 19.68 4.10
N ARG A 73 0.29 19.14 3.91
CA ARG A 73 -0.91 19.57 4.63
C ARG A 73 -0.75 19.34 6.14
N ALA A 74 -0.24 18.18 6.52
CA ALA A 74 0.00 17.86 7.92
C ALA A 74 1.13 18.74 8.53
N ALA A 75 2.18 19.06 7.77
CA ALA A 75 3.21 20.01 8.19
C ALA A 75 2.67 21.44 8.40
N MET A 76 1.64 21.86 7.64
CA MET A 76 1.00 23.17 7.82
C MET A 76 0.16 23.26 9.09
N TYR A 77 -0.50 22.18 9.52
CA TYR A 77 -1.31 22.18 10.74
C TYR A 77 -0.51 22.07 12.05
N ARG A 78 0.83 21.95 11.98
CA ARG A 78 1.72 21.98 13.15
C ARG A 78 2.36 23.36 13.42
N ARG A 79 1.89 24.44 12.78
CA ARG A 79 2.29 25.82 13.08
C ARG A 79 1.31 26.51 14.01
#